data_AF-A0AAV6TX36-F1
#
_entry.id   AF-A0AAV6TX36-F1
#
_cell.length_a   1.000
_cell.length_b   1.000
_cell.length_c   1.000
_cell.angle_alpha   90.00
_cell.angle_beta   90.00
_cell.angle_gamma   90.00
#
_symmetry.space_group_name_H-M   'P 1'
#
loop_
_entity.id
_entity.type
_entity.pdbx_description
1 polymer ?
#
loop_
_entity_poly.entity_id
_entity_poly.type
_entity_poly.pdbx_seq_one_letter_code
_entity_poly.pdbx_strand_id
1 'polypeptide(L)'
;MPISKEKYPPELRRFALTLNFYSAKAYDYVTQTFQCNLPHPTTLRKWYKSINGSPGFTSEAFAALKENAKEGKTKINCALMVDEMVIKNHVE
;
A
#
# COMPACT_ATOMS: atom_id res chain seq x y z
N MET A 1 14.02 16.99 -18.26
CA MET A 1 13.04 15.88 -18.14
C MET A 1 11.69 16.50 -17.86
N PRO A 2 10.62 16.23 -18.62
CA PRO A 2 9.39 16.98 -18.46
C PRO A 2 8.77 16.64 -17.11
N ILE A 3 8.75 17.63 -16.23
CA ILE A 3 8.02 17.66 -14.96
C ILE A 3 6.55 17.93 -15.33
N SER A 4 5.91 16.95 -15.96
CA SER A 4 4.48 17.04 -16.27
C SER A 4 3.71 16.84 -14.97
N LYS A 5 2.84 17.81 -14.62
CA LYS A 5 1.86 17.72 -13.52
C LYS A 5 0.73 16.71 -13.83
N GLU A 6 0.93 15.81 -14.79
CA GLU A 6 -0.02 14.75 -15.08
C GLU A 6 -0.06 13.76 -13.92
N LYS A 7 -1.27 13.53 -13.43
CA LYS A 7 -1.57 12.53 -12.41
C LYS A 7 -1.13 11.18 -12.96
N TYR A 8 -0.24 10.48 -12.26
CA TYR A 8 0.14 9.10 -12.62
C TYR A 8 -1.13 8.26 -12.83
N PRO A 9 -1.19 7.44 -13.90
CA PRO A 9 -2.31 6.52 -14.12
C PRO A 9 -2.56 5.66 -12.88
N PRO A 10 -3.84 5.38 -12.53
CA PRO A 10 -4.17 4.53 -11.38
C PRO A 10 -3.46 3.17 -11.41
N GLU A 11 -3.30 2.58 -12.60
CA GLU A 11 -2.64 1.31 -12.84
C GLU A 11 -1.15 1.40 -12.52
N LEU A 12 -0.49 2.49 -12.94
CA LEU A 12 0.92 2.73 -12.68
C LEU A 12 1.17 3.00 -11.19
N ARG A 13 0.27 3.75 -10.53
CA ARG A 13 0.30 3.94 -9.08
C ARG A 13 0.16 2.59 -8.36
N ARG A 14 -0.81 1.76 -8.77
CA ARG A 14 -1.03 0.42 -8.18
C ARG A 14 0.21 -0.45 -8.36
N PHE A 15 0.75 -0.52 -9.58
CA PHE A 15 1.98 -1.26 -9.87
C PHE A 15 3.15 -0.81 -8.99
N ALA A 16 3.41 0.50 -8.93
CA ALA A 16 4.52 1.06 -8.17
C ALA A 16 4.41 0.78 -6.66
N LEU A 17 3.22 0.97 -6.08
CA LEU A 17 2.96 0.69 -4.67
C LEU A 17 3.08 -0.80 -4.35
N THR A 18 2.52 -1.67 -5.20
CA THR A 18 2.60 -3.12 -5.00
C THR A 18 4.05 -3.62 -5.08
N LEU A 19 4.82 -3.19 -6.08
CA LEU A 19 6.21 -3.60 -6.24
C LEU A 19 7.07 -3.14 -5.05
N ASN A 20 6.92 -1.88 -4.64
CA ASN A 20 7.66 -1.33 -3.51
C ASN A 20 7.28 -2.00 -2.18
N PHE A 21 5.99 -2.32 -1.99
CA PHE A 21 5.50 -3.05 -0.82
C PHE A 21 6.13 -4.45 -0.71
N TYR A 22 6.22 -5.19 -1.83
CA TYR A 22 6.86 -6.51 -1.82
C TYR A 22 8.38 -6.42 -1.69
N SER A 23 9.02 -5.47 -2.36
CA SER A 23 10.47 -5.27 -2.27
C SER A 23 10.89 -3.90 -2.78
N ALA A 24 11.36 -3.04 -1.87
CA ALA A 24 11.99 -1.77 -2.23
C ALA A 24 13.18 -1.97 -3.18
N LYS A 25 13.97 -3.03 -3.00
CA LYS A 25 15.09 -3.35 -3.91
C LYS A 25 14.62 -3.70 -5.31
N ALA A 26 13.52 -4.45 -5.44
CA ALA A 26 12.96 -4.77 -6.76
C ALA A 26 12.43 -3.50 -7.45
N TYR A 27 11.81 -2.61 -6.68
CA TYR A 27 11.39 -1.30 -7.17
C TYR A 27 12.58 -0.47 -7.69
N ASP A 28 13.65 -0.36 -6.90
CA ASP A 28 14.86 0.36 -7.28
C ASP A 28 15.53 -0.26 -8.52
N TYR A 29 15.59 -1.59 -8.58
CA TYR A 29 16.10 -2.30 -9.75
C TYR A 29 15.33 -1.97 -11.03
N VAL A 30 13.99 -2.01 -10.99
CA VAL A 30 13.16 -1.73 -12.17
C VAL A 30 13.28 -0.26 -12.59
N THR A 31 13.28 0.67 -11.64
CA THR A 31 13.46 2.11 -11.93
C THR A 31 14.80 2.39 -12.60
N GLN A 32 15.89 1.78 -12.14
CA GLN A 32 17.25 1.96 -12.67
C GLN A 32 17.45 1.26 -14.02
N THR A 33 16.98 0.01 -14.14
CA THR A 33 17.24 -0.85 -15.31
C THR A 33 16.49 -0.38 -16.54
N PHE A 34 15.22 0.00 -16.37
CA PHE A 34 14.36 0.32 -17.51
C PHE A 34 14.22 1.83 -17.74
N GLN A 35 14.91 2.66 -16.94
CA GLN A 35 14.75 4.13 -16.94
C GLN A 35 13.28 4.56 -17.00
N CYS A 36 12.41 3.77 -16.39
CA CYS A 36 10.98 3.92 -16.54
C CYS A 36 10.53 5.24 -15.88
N ASN A 37 9.45 5.82 -16.40
CA ASN A 37 8.71 6.93 -15.78
C ASN A 37 7.97 6.49 -14.49
N LEU A 38 8.61 5.64 -13.68
CA LEU A 38 8.10 5.25 -12.38
C LEU A 38 8.20 6.43 -11.42
N PRO A 39 7.26 6.55 -10.47
CA PRO A 39 7.26 7.68 -9.55
C PRO A 39 8.53 7.73 -8.67
N HIS A 40 8.96 8.92 -8.26
CA HIS A 40 10.04 9.00 -7.28
C HIS A 40 9.61 8.37 -5.93
N PRO A 41 10.51 7.73 -5.14
CA PRO A 41 10.17 7.19 -3.83
C PRO A 41 9.44 8.16 -2.88
N THR A 42 9.74 9.46 -2.98
CA THR A 42 9.03 10.52 -2.24
C THR A 42 7.54 10.57 -2.59
N THR A 43 7.19 10.33 -3.85
CA THR A 43 5.79 10.24 -4.30
C THR A 43 5.11 9.03 -3.69
N LEU A 44 5.79 7.87 -3.63
CA LEU A 44 5.27 6.67 -2.96
C LEU A 44 5.01 6.95 -1.47
N ARG A 45 5.94 7.60 -0.77
CA ARG A 45 5.75 7.98 0.65
C ARG A 45 4.52 8.87 0.84
N LYS A 46 4.27 9.83 -0.05
CA LYS A 46 3.04 10.66 -0.01
C LYS A 46 1.77 9.83 -0.21
N TRP A 47 1.81 8.83 -1.09
CA TRP A 47 0.68 7.93 -1.31
C TRP A 47 0.45 6.95 -0.15
N TYR A 48 1.49 6.52 0.57
CA TYR A 48 1.31 5.73 1.78
C TYR A 48 0.71 6.57 2.93
N LYS A 49 1.11 7.84 3.05
CA LYS A 49 0.58 8.76 4.09
C LYS A 49 -0.92 9.03 4.00
N SER A 50 -1.57 8.77 2.86
CA SER A 50 -3.01 8.99 2.73
C SER A 50 -3.86 7.92 3.42
N ILE A 51 -3.25 6.85 3.95
CA ILE A 51 -3.96 5.78 4.67
C ILE A 51 -4.01 6.15 6.16
N ASN A 52 -5.18 6.00 6.77
CA ASN A 52 -5.35 6.29 8.20
C ASN A 52 -4.72 5.17 9.05
N GLY A 53 -3.64 5.49 9.77
CA GLY A 53 -2.96 4.58 10.70
C GLY A 53 -3.30 4.82 12.17
N SER A 54 -4.44 5.45 12.47
CA SER A 54 -4.88 5.70 13.85
C SER A 54 -5.18 4.39 14.60
N PRO A 55 -5.10 4.39 15.94
CA PRO A 55 -5.44 3.20 16.75
C PRO A 55 -6.85 2.67 16.47
N GLY A 56 -7.01 1.35 16.52
CA GLY A 56 -8.27 0.66 16.27
C GLY A 56 -8.28 -0.12 14.96
N PHE A 57 -9.47 -0.35 14.41
CA PHE A 57 -9.64 -1.05 13.14
C PHE A 57 -9.51 -0.11 11.95
N THR A 58 -8.89 -0.57 10.87
CA THR A 58 -8.81 0.18 9.60
C THR A 58 -10.10 0.01 8.80
N SER A 59 -10.64 1.11 8.28
CA SER A 59 -11.84 1.08 7.44
C SER A 59 -11.59 0.35 6.13
N GLU A 60 -10.36 0.42 5.61
CA GLU A 60 -9.89 -0.27 4.43
C GLU A 60 -9.97 -1.79 4.57
N ALA A 61 -9.67 -2.35 5.75
CA ALA A 61 -9.79 -3.79 5.99
C ALA A 61 -11.24 -4.26 5.88
N PHE A 62 -12.18 -3.52 6.48
CA PHE A 62 -13.61 -3.85 6.36
C PHE A 62 -14.14 -3.65 4.93
N ALA A 63 -13.66 -2.65 4.20
CA ALA A 63 -14.00 -2.47 2.80
C ALA A 63 -13.55 -3.68 1.96
N ALA A 64 -12.32 -4.17 2.17
CA ALA A 64 -11.81 -5.36 1.50
C ALA A 64 -12.62 -6.62 1.84
N LEU A 65 -12.94 -6.84 3.12
CA LEU A 65 -13.79 -7.95 3.55
C LEU A 65 -15.20 -7.88 2.91
N LYS A 66 -15.76 -6.67 2.78
CA LYS A 66 -17.06 -6.45 2.15
C LYS A 66 -17.04 -6.79 0.67
N GLU A 67 -16.00 -6.40 -0.07
CA GLU A 67 -15.88 -6.77 -1.49
C GLU A 67 -15.69 -8.28 -1.66
N ASN A 68 -14.83 -8.90 -0.85
CA ASN A 68 -14.66 -10.36 -0.85
C ASN A 68 -15.98 -11.10 -0.57
N ALA A 69 -16.80 -10.59 0.37
CA ALA A 69 -18.10 -11.17 0.70
C ALA A 69 -19.13 -11.04 -0.42
N LYS A 70 -19.04 -10.01 -1.28
CA LYS A 70 -19.90 -9.86 -2.45
C LYS A 70 -19.50 -10.80 -3.58
N GLU A 71 -18.20 -11.01 -3.78
CA GLU A 71 -17.68 -11.88 -4.85
C GLU A 71 -17.83 -13.37 -4.51
N GLY A 72 -17.85 -13.70 -3.21
CA GLY A 72 -18.03 -15.07 -2.72
C GLY A 72 -19.42 -15.64 -3.00
N LYS A 73 -19.49 -16.89 -3.46
CA LYS A 73 -20.75 -17.64 -3.63
C LYS A 73 -21.34 -18.15 -2.30
N THR A 74 -20.56 -18.12 -1.23
CA THR A 74 -20.92 -18.66 0.08
C THR A 74 -20.65 -17.65 1.19
N LYS A 75 -21.32 -17.84 2.33
CA LYS A 75 -21.13 -17.00 3.51
C LYS A 75 -19.68 -17.06 3.99
N ILE A 76 -19.03 -15.90 4.10
CA ILE A 76 -17.70 -15.79 4.69
C ILE A 76 -17.83 -15.84 6.22
N ASN A 77 -17.16 -16.80 6.84
CA ASN A 77 -16.99 -16.85 8.28
C ASN A 77 -15.61 -16.29 8.63
N CYS A 78 -15.55 -15.34 9.56
CA CYS A 78 -14.33 -14.71 10.02
C CYS A 78 -14.11 -15.00 11.51
N ALA A 79 -12.84 -15.13 11.91
CA ALA A 79 -12.43 -15.14 13.32
C ALA A 79 -11.52 -13.94 13.57
N LEU A 80 -11.68 -13.29 14.73
CA LEU A 80 -10.79 -12.23 15.19
C LEU A 80 -9.84 -12.82 16.23
N MET A 81 -8.54 -12.79 15.92
CA MET A 81 -7.47 -13.20 16.82
C MET A 81 -6.61 -11.98 17.11
N VAL A 82 -6.27 -11.77 18.37
CA VAL A 82 -5.50 -10.61 18.83
C VAL A 82 -4.41 -11.12 19.77
N ASP A 83 -3.19 -10.62 19.58
CA ASP A 83 -2.04 -10.88 20.42
C ASP A 83 -1.23 -9.57 20.56
N GLU A 84 -0.40 -9.47 21.57
CA GLU A 84 0.44 -8.30 21.82
C GLU A 84 1.89 -8.51 21.35
N MET A 85 2.53 -7.43 20.90
CA MET A 85 3.95 -7.44 20.52
C MET A 85 4.69 -6.35 21.28
N VAL A 86 5.76 -6.72 21.97
CA VAL A 86 6.63 -5.76 22.63
C VAL A 86 7.35 -4.93 21.58
N ILE A 87 7.12 -3.62 21.60
CA ILE A 87 7.87 -2.64 20.82
C ILE A 87 8.87 -1.91 21.72
N LYS A 88 9.96 -1.41 21.13
CA LYS A 88 10.91 -0.59 21.88
C LYS A 88 10.22 0.68 22.36
N ASN A 89 10.38 1.00 23.65
CA ASN A 89 9.96 2.29 24.17
C ASN A 89 10.68 3.38 23.37
N HIS A 90 9.89 4.25 22.75
CA HIS A 90 10.40 5.41 22.06
C HIS A 90 10.74 6.48 23.12
N VAL A 91 11.97 6.97 23.10
CA VAL A 91 12.34 8.23 23.75
C VAL A 91 12.33 9.25 22.62
N GLU A 92 11.36 10.17 22.62
CA GLU A 92 11.36 11.34 21.74
C GLU A 92 12.39 12.38 22.23
#